data_AF-S4NWT8-F1
#
_entry.id   AF-S4NWT8-F1
#
_cell.length_a   1.000
_cell.length_b   1.000
_cell.length_c   1.000
_cell.angle_alpha   90.00
_cell.angle_beta   90.00
_cell.angle_gamma   90.00
#
_symmetry.space_group_name_H-M   'P 1'
#
loop_
_entity.id
_entity.type
_entity.pdbx_description
1 polymer ?
#
loop_
_entity_poly.entity_id
_entity_poly.type
_entity_poly.pdbx_seq_one_letter_code
_entity_poly.pdbx_strand_id
1 'polypeptide(L)'
;MIFADKRFSRADKRTKLPRWIQEHLRDSLCNLSTEEAVQISKRWLRQMAQPFTREDQLGVSLLTLAQLQSQEQQDKIEKQVIQK
;
A
#
# COMPACT_ATOMS: atom_id res chain seq x y z
N MET A 1 -4.18 4.55 8.83
CA MET A 1 -4.02 6.02 8.82
C MET A 1 -5.31 6.64 8.28
N ILE A 2 -5.86 7.66 8.92
CA ILE A 2 -7.16 8.26 8.56
C ILE A 2 -6.99 9.77 8.33
N PHE A 3 -7.55 10.30 7.25
CA PHE A 3 -7.68 11.74 7.01
C PHE A 3 -9.12 12.17 7.32
N ALA A 4 -9.33 12.94 8.38
CA ALA A 4 -10.66 13.24 8.92
C ALA A 4 -11.29 14.55 8.39
N ASP A 5 -10.91 15.00 7.20
CA ASP A 5 -11.44 16.23 6.59
C ASP A 5 -11.77 16.02 5.11
N LYS A 6 -12.96 16.43 4.68
CA LYS A 6 -13.46 16.30 3.31
C LYS A 6 -12.52 16.92 2.27
N ARG A 7 -11.74 17.94 2.65
CA ARG A 7 -10.78 18.60 1.75
C ARG A 7 -9.69 17.66 1.24
N PHE A 8 -9.35 16.60 1.98
CA PHE A 8 -8.36 15.61 1.54
C PHE A 8 -8.85 14.75 0.36
N SER A 9 -10.16 14.69 0.10
CA SER A 9 -10.70 14.04 -1.10
C SER A 9 -10.49 14.86 -2.37
N ARG A 10 -10.18 16.16 -2.26
CA ARG A 10 -10.01 17.02 -3.43
C ARG A 10 -8.70 16.70 -4.15
N ALA A 11 -8.72 16.74 -5.48
CA ALA A 11 -7.55 16.45 -6.31
C ALA A 11 -6.33 17.30 -5.92
N ASP A 12 -6.51 18.59 -5.66
CA ASP A 12 -5.42 19.53 -5.31
C ASP A 12 -4.69 19.20 -3.99
N LYS A 13 -5.32 18.42 -3.11
CA LYS A 13 -4.74 17.96 -1.84
C LYS A 13 -4.25 16.53 -1.95
N ARG A 14 -5.03 15.67 -2.60
CA ARG A 14 -4.70 14.25 -2.79
C ARG A 14 -3.43 14.07 -3.60
N THR A 15 -3.24 14.84 -4.67
CA THR A 15 -2.03 14.77 -5.53
C THR A 15 -0.76 15.24 -4.83
N LYS A 16 -0.88 15.99 -3.74
CA LYS A 16 0.27 16.46 -2.93
C LYS A 16 0.74 15.44 -1.91
N LEU A 17 -0.01 14.35 -1.69
CA LEU A 17 0.44 13.27 -0.81
C LEU A 17 1.63 12.53 -1.46
N PRO A 18 2.53 11.91 -0.71
CA PRO A 18 3.54 11.03 -1.30
C PRO A 18 2.91 9.89 -2.10
N ARG A 19 3.53 9.51 -3.22
CA ARG A 19 3.00 8.51 -4.16
C ARG A 19 2.66 7.17 -3.50
N TRP A 20 3.49 6.70 -2.57
CA TRP A 20 3.26 5.46 -1.82
C TRP A 20 1.97 5.47 -0.97
N ILE A 21 1.46 6.64 -0.57
CA ILE A 21 0.16 6.78 0.09
C ILE A 21 -0.95 6.81 -0.96
N GLN A 22 -0.74 7.57 -2.05
CA GLN A 22 -1.73 7.72 -3.12
C GLN A 22 -2.09 6.38 -3.78
N GLU A 23 -1.10 5.50 -4.00
CA GLU A 23 -1.28 4.17 -4.60
C GLU A 23 -2.25 3.28 -3.82
N HIS A 24 -2.33 3.48 -2.50
CA HIS A 24 -3.22 2.72 -1.62
C HIS A 24 -4.51 3.47 -1.25
N LEU A 25 -4.60 4.76 -1.56
CA LEU A 25 -5.80 5.57 -1.36
C LEU A 25 -6.75 5.40 -2.54
N ARG A 26 -7.56 4.35 -2.50
CA ARG A 26 -8.58 4.05 -3.53
C ARG A 26 -9.77 5.00 -3.41
N ASP A 27 -10.50 5.20 -4.50
CA ASP A 27 -11.71 6.04 -4.50
C ASP A 27 -12.80 5.51 -3.57
N SER A 28 -12.88 4.19 -3.40
CA SER A 28 -13.80 3.54 -2.45
C SER A 28 -13.45 3.78 -0.98
N LEU A 29 -12.26 4.29 -0.69
CA LEU A 29 -11.81 4.64 0.67
C LEU A 29 -11.83 6.16 0.89
N CYS A 30 -12.36 6.93 -0.06
CA CYS A 30 -12.51 8.38 0.03
C CYS A 30 -13.96 8.75 0.38
N ASN A 31 -14.15 9.88 1.06
CA ASN A 31 -15.48 10.40 1.48
C ASN A 31 -16.33 9.43 2.30
N LEU A 32 -15.68 8.63 3.15
CA LEU A 32 -16.38 7.71 4.06
C LEU A 32 -17.10 8.46 5.17
N SER A 33 -18.26 7.94 5.56
CA SER A 33 -18.88 8.27 6.84
C SER A 33 -18.11 7.64 8.01
N THR A 34 -18.36 8.11 9.22
CA THR A 34 -17.69 7.60 10.43
C THR A 34 -17.96 6.10 10.62
N GLU A 35 -19.19 5.63 10.38
CA GLU A 35 -19.53 4.22 10.54
C GLU A 35 -18.81 3.34 9.50
N GLU A 36 -18.79 3.75 8.24
CA GLU A 36 -18.07 3.03 7.18
C GLU A 36 -16.57 2.94 7.49
N ALA A 37 -15.97 4.05 7.92
CA ALA A 37 -14.57 4.09 8.31
C ALA A 37 -14.27 3.12 9.47
N VAL A 38 -15.15 3.02 10.46
CA VAL A 38 -15.02 2.08 11.57
C VAL A 38 -15.13 0.63 11.10
N GLN A 39 -16.10 0.31 10.23
CA GLN A 39 -16.28 -1.05 9.70
C GLN A 39 -15.07 -1.50 8.88
N ILE A 40 -14.57 -0.64 7.98
CA ILE A 40 -13.37 -0.89 7.18
C ILE A 40 -12.16 -1.09 8.10
N SER A 41 -11.99 -0.23 9.11
CA SER A 41 -10.87 -0.32 10.06
C SER A 41 -10.91 -1.64 10.85
N LYS A 42 -12.08 -2.04 11.36
CA LYS A 42 -12.26 -3.32 12.09
C LYS A 42 -11.87 -4.52 11.22
N ARG A 43 -12.33 -4.54 9.97
CA ARG A 43 -11.98 -5.61 9.01
C ARG A 43 -10.48 -5.62 8.73
N TRP A 44 -9.91 -4.46 8.44
CA TRP A 44 -8.49 -4.32 8.11
C TRP A 44 -7.60 -4.79 9.27
N LEU A 45 -7.89 -4.37 10.50
CA LEU A 45 -7.13 -4.78 11.68
C LEU A 45 -7.16 -6.30 11.91
N ARG A 46 -8.33 -6.95 11.75
CA ARG A 46 -8.42 -8.42 11.89
C ARG A 46 -7.62 -9.17 10.83
N GLN A 47 -7.61 -8.67 9.60
CA GLN A 47 -6.85 -9.27 8.51
C GLN A 47 -5.34 -9.08 8.69
N MET A 48 -4.90 -7.89 9.14
CA MET A 48 -3.49 -7.58 9.33
C MET A 48 -2.90 -8.17 10.62
N ALA A 49 -3.74 -8.57 11.59
CA ALA A 49 -3.30 -9.17 12.85
C ALA A 49 -3.06 -10.69 12.77
N GLN A 50 -3.27 -11.31 11.60
CA GLN A 50 -2.96 -12.73 11.43
C GLN A 50 -1.45 -12.98 11.51
N PRO A 51 -1.00 -14.17 11.94
CA PRO A 51 0.43 -14.51 11.90
C PRO A 51 0.99 -14.31 10.49
N PHE A 52 2.00 -13.46 10.38
CA PHE A 52 2.65 -13.14 9.11
C PHE A 52 4.10 -13.59 9.20
N THR A 53 4.39 -14.72 8.57
CA THR A 53 5.70 -15.37 8.66
C THR A 53 6.68 -14.77 7.66
N ARG A 54 7.97 -15.09 7.82
CA ARG A 54 9.01 -14.65 6.88
C ARG A 54 8.82 -15.25 5.48
N GLU A 55 8.27 -16.46 5.41
CA GLU A 55 8.01 -17.16 4.15
C GLU A 55 6.97 -16.43 3.30
N ASP A 56 5.98 -15.80 3.92
CA ASP A 56 4.96 -15.00 3.23
C ASP A 56 5.53 -13.73 2.57
N GLN A 57 6.70 -13.25 3.04
CA GLN A 57 7.37 -12.06 2.51
C GLN A 57 8.40 -12.38 1.42
N LEU A 58 8.91 -13.61 1.41
CA LEU A 58 9.97 -14.07 0.52
C LEU A 58 9.51 -14.03 -0.94
N GLY A 59 10.27 -13.33 -1.79
CA GLY A 59 9.96 -13.15 -3.21
C GLY A 59 9.01 -11.97 -3.51
N VAL A 60 8.45 -11.30 -2.50
CA VAL A 60 7.61 -10.10 -2.68
C VAL A 60 8.29 -8.86 -2.09
N SER A 61 8.45 -8.83 -0.76
CA SER A 61 9.04 -7.70 -0.03
C SER A 61 10.44 -8.01 0.49
N LEU A 62 10.76 -9.30 0.68
CA LEU A 62 12.07 -9.77 1.10
C LEU A 62 12.68 -10.63 -0.01
N LEU A 63 13.96 -10.39 -0.32
CA LEU A 63 14.69 -11.16 -1.33
C LEU A 63 15.86 -11.90 -0.68
N THR A 64 16.09 -13.14 -1.10
CA THR A 64 17.32 -13.87 -0.77
C THR A 64 18.46 -13.49 -1.70
N LEU A 65 19.69 -13.82 -1.31
CA LEU A 65 20.89 -13.56 -2.14
C LEU A 65 20.77 -14.21 -3.53
N ALA A 66 20.32 -15.47 -3.58
CA ALA A 66 20.12 -16.18 -4.85
C ALA A 66 19.05 -15.51 -5.74
N GLN A 67 17.96 -15.02 -5.14
CA GLN A 67 16.93 -14.28 -5.87
C GLN A 67 17.45 -12.95 -6.42
N LEU A 68 18.31 -12.25 -5.67
CA LEU A 68 18.93 -10.99 -6.09
C LEU A 68 19.91 -11.15 -7.27
N GLN A 69 20.61 -12.28 -7.34
CA GLN A 69 21.54 -12.58 -8.43
C GLN A 69 20.83 -12.99 -9.73
N SER A 70 19.53 -13.21 -9.69
CA SER A 70 18.76 -13.60 -10.88
C SER A 70 18.53 -12.39 -11.79
N GLN A 71 18.90 -12.49 -13.06
CA GLN A 71 18.74 -11.41 -14.06
C GLN A 71 17.29 -10.91 -14.14
N GLU A 72 16.31 -11.82 -14.09
CA GLU A 72 14.89 -11.47 -14.13
C GLU A 72 14.44 -10.57 -12.95
N GLN A 73 15.04 -10.76 -11.77
CA GLN A 73 14.71 -9.96 -10.59
C GLN A 73 15.38 -8.58 -10.67
N GLN A 74 16.58 -8.50 -11.24
CA GLN A 74 17.25 -7.22 -11.51
C GLN A 74 16.44 -6.39 -12.51
N ASP A 75 16.02 -6.99 -13.62
CA ASP A 75 15.18 -6.33 -14.62
C ASP A 75 13.84 -5.87 -14.04
N LYS A 76 13.23 -6.64 -13.12
CA LYS A 76 12.00 -6.25 -12.41
C LYS A 76 12.22 -5.05 -11.50
N ILE A 77 13.32 -5.04 -10.74
CA ILE A 77 13.67 -3.92 -9.85
C ILE A 77 13.91 -2.66 -10.67
N GLU A 78 14.69 -2.75 -11.75
CA GLU A 78 14.93 -1.62 -12.65
C GLU A 78 13.64 -1.06 -13.25
N LYS A 79 12.74 -1.93 -13.74
CA LYS A 79 11.42 -1.51 -14.24
C LYS A 79 10.58 -0.81 -13.16
N GLN A 80 10.62 -1.28 -11.91
CA GLN A 80 9.91 -0.64 -10.80
C GLN A 80 10.50 0.74 -10.44
N VAL A 81 11.81 0.92 -10.58
CA VAL A 81 12.47 2.23 -10.38
C VAL A 81 12.13 3.18 -11.53
N ILE A 82 12.10 2.69 -12.78
CA ILE A 82 11.81 3.51 -13.96
C ILE A 82 10.32 3.91 -14.03
N GLN A 83 9.41 3.09 -13.49
CA GLN A 83 7.99 3.44 -13.35
C GLN A 83 7.70 4.46 -12.22
N LYS A 84 8.67 4.72 -11.33
CA LYS A 84 8.57 5.72 -10.25
C LYS A 84 8.84 7.13 -10.75
#